data_AF-A0A3P1B1Q9-F1
#
_entry.id   AF-A0A3P1B1Q9-F1
#
_cell.length_a   1.000
_cell.length_b   1.000
_cell.length_c   1.000
_cell.angle_alpha   90.00
_cell.angle_beta   90.00
_cell.angle_gamma   90.00
#
_symmetry.space_group_name_H-M   'P 1'
#
loop_
_entity.id
_entity.type
_entity.pdbx_description
1 polymer ?
#
loop_
_entity_poly.entity_id
_entity_poly.type
_entity_poly.pdbx_seq_one_letter_code
_entity_poly.pdbx_strand_id
1 'polypeptide(L)'
;MKKLIIFIGIVFISLPLIISCNSDSDTEATEVKSDNSVNTLKRENLSSLLAEDESFITLIKVSENVINFNKDQREHFVENFNEDNILKEDSLNNAYLSSITGIDVEEITLTNETLGRATTNLLSKYPVLESIEAKELKLIVQDAINQAEESGRVVFSDKEKNCRACADEGRSDMIVDTLMGAVAGGSIGGLFGAWIGGTLGFYKAANKALVCLKKYGC
;
A
#
# COMPACT_ATOMS: atom_id res chain seq x y z
N MET A 1 51.22 -8.03 -3.08
CA MET A 1 51.00 -9.15 -2.14
C MET A 1 49.73 -8.88 -1.34
N LYS A 2 48.79 -9.85 -1.42
CA LYS A 2 47.65 -10.17 -0.53
C LYS A 2 46.74 -9.04 0.01
N LYS A 3 45.55 -8.99 -0.58
CA LYS A 3 44.30 -8.43 -0.02
C LYS A 3 43.87 -9.27 1.20
N LEU A 4 43.27 -8.63 2.20
CA LEU A 4 42.59 -9.34 3.29
C LEU A 4 41.21 -8.71 3.49
N ILE A 5 40.21 -9.42 2.97
CA ILE A 5 38.79 -9.19 3.16
C ILE A 5 38.41 -10.02 4.39
N ILE A 6 37.92 -9.38 5.45
CA ILE A 6 37.40 -10.07 6.62
C ILE A 6 35.92 -10.38 6.34
N PHE A 7 35.65 -11.62 5.93
CA PHE A 7 34.33 -12.24 5.96
C PHE A 7 34.01 -12.63 7.41
N ILE A 8 33.04 -11.99 8.04
CA ILE A 8 32.44 -12.51 9.28
C ILE A 8 31.29 -13.41 8.86
N GLY A 9 31.52 -14.72 8.99
CA GLY A 9 30.54 -15.77 8.70
C GLY A 9 29.44 -15.81 9.76
N ILE A 10 28.19 -15.72 9.30
CA ILE A 10 27.01 -16.05 10.08
C ILE A 10 26.86 -17.57 10.03
N VAL A 11 27.05 -18.21 11.18
CA VAL A 11 26.83 -19.64 11.38
C VAL A 11 25.33 -19.87 11.55
N PHE A 12 24.68 -20.40 10.51
CA PHE A 12 23.35 -21.00 10.62
C PHE A 12 23.46 -22.32 11.40
N ILE A 13 23.11 -22.30 12.69
CA ILE A 13 22.85 -23.52 13.45
C ILE A 13 21.40 -23.93 13.17
N SER A 14 21.23 -24.88 12.26
CA SER A 14 19.99 -25.62 12.06
C SER A 14 19.70 -26.47 13.30
N LEU A 15 18.65 -26.15 14.06
CA LEU A 15 18.05 -27.08 15.02
C LEU A 15 17.03 -27.98 14.29
N PRO A 16 17.20 -29.31 14.27
CA PRO A 16 16.09 -30.21 14.00
C PRO A 16 15.24 -30.35 15.26
N LEU A 17 14.00 -29.87 15.22
CA LEU A 17 12.98 -30.23 16.20
C LEU A 17 12.61 -31.70 15.99
N ILE A 18 13.10 -32.55 16.88
CA ILE A 18 12.70 -33.95 16.99
C ILE A 18 11.28 -33.97 17.55
N ILE A 19 10.33 -34.38 16.72
CA ILE A 19 8.97 -34.73 17.12
C ILE A 19 9.06 -36.02 17.95
N SER A 20 8.81 -35.91 19.25
CA SER A 20 8.55 -37.06 20.12
C SER A 20 7.05 -37.35 20.08
N CYS A 21 6.64 -38.30 19.23
CA CYS A 21 5.34 -38.94 19.31
C CYS A 21 5.48 -40.21 20.15
N ASN A 22 4.76 -40.30 21.27
CA ASN A 22 4.32 -41.58 21.80
C ASN A 22 3.06 -41.37 22.66
N SER A 23 1.90 -41.79 22.14
CA SER A 23 1.12 -42.94 22.63
C SER A 23 -0.34 -42.79 22.25
N ASP A 24 -0.81 -43.78 21.50
CA ASP A 24 -2.17 -44.29 21.32
C ASP A 24 -3.33 -43.49 21.94
N SER A 25 -4.19 -42.97 21.06
CA SER A 25 -5.63 -43.04 21.30
C SER A 25 -6.34 -43.19 19.96
N ASP A 26 -7.12 -44.26 19.85
CA ASP A 26 -8.04 -44.53 18.77
C ASP A 26 -9.00 -43.35 18.60
N THR A 27 -8.96 -42.71 17.43
CA THR A 27 -10.08 -41.91 16.96
C THR A 27 -10.15 -42.10 15.46
N GLU A 28 -11.26 -42.67 15.04
CA GLU A 28 -11.65 -42.92 13.65
C GLU A 28 -11.17 -41.79 12.73
N ALA A 29 -10.47 -42.19 11.66
CA ALA A 29 -10.11 -41.34 10.54
C ALA A 29 -11.40 -40.80 9.89
N THR A 30 -11.94 -39.76 10.49
CA THR A 30 -12.87 -38.88 9.82
C THR A 30 -11.99 -38.10 8.86
N GLU A 31 -12.07 -38.44 7.57
CA GLU A 31 -11.61 -37.57 6.51
C GLU A 31 -12.20 -36.19 6.78
N VAL A 32 -11.39 -35.30 7.37
CA VAL A 32 -11.66 -33.88 7.36
C VAL A 32 -11.53 -33.50 5.90
N LYS A 33 -12.65 -33.55 5.18
CA LYS A 33 -12.84 -32.74 3.98
C LYS A 33 -12.40 -31.34 4.39
N SER A 34 -11.21 -30.97 3.93
CA SER A 34 -10.75 -29.60 3.91
C SER A 34 -11.77 -28.85 3.07
N ASP A 35 -12.77 -28.33 3.76
CA ASP A 35 -13.77 -27.49 3.15
C ASP A 35 -13.02 -26.21 2.77
N ASN A 36 -12.64 -26.14 1.50
CA ASN A 36 -11.95 -25.01 0.87
C ASN A 36 -12.88 -23.79 0.75
N SER A 37 -13.85 -23.65 1.68
CA SER A 37 -14.94 -22.68 1.65
C SER A 37 -14.55 -21.31 2.22
N VAL A 38 -13.28 -21.12 2.63
CA VAL A 38 -12.74 -19.82 3.11
C VAL A 38 -12.62 -18.77 1.99
N ASN A 39 -12.83 -19.13 0.72
CA ASN A 39 -12.61 -18.23 -0.44
C ASN A 39 -13.86 -17.51 -0.97
N THR A 40 -14.92 -17.39 -0.17
CA THR A 40 -16.22 -16.85 -0.65
C THR A 40 -16.72 -15.66 0.16
N LEU A 41 -15.83 -14.78 0.62
CA LEU A 41 -16.17 -13.35 0.59
C LEU A 41 -16.27 -13.02 -0.91
N LYS A 42 -17.48 -13.16 -1.47
CA LYS A 42 -17.70 -12.96 -2.90
C LYS A 42 -17.11 -11.60 -3.28
N ARG A 43 -16.16 -11.61 -4.22
CA ARG A 43 -15.57 -10.41 -4.85
C ARG A 43 -16.63 -9.37 -5.22
N GLU A 44 -17.84 -9.84 -5.52
CA GLU A 44 -19.07 -9.10 -5.80
C GLU A 44 -19.46 -8.05 -4.73
N ASN A 45 -19.01 -8.17 -3.48
CA ASN A 45 -19.31 -7.21 -2.39
C ASN A 45 -18.07 -6.49 -1.84
N LEU A 46 -16.87 -6.76 -2.36
CA LEU A 46 -15.64 -6.23 -1.77
C LEU A 46 -15.58 -4.71 -1.87
N SER A 47 -16.05 -4.12 -2.97
CA SER A 47 -16.08 -2.67 -3.14
C SER A 47 -16.97 -1.99 -2.10
N SER A 48 -18.17 -2.52 -1.84
CA SER A 48 -19.08 -2.01 -0.81
C SER A 48 -18.50 -2.16 0.60
N LEU A 49 -17.84 -3.27 0.89
CA LEU A 49 -17.17 -3.46 2.18
C LEU A 49 -16.00 -2.49 2.38
N LEU A 50 -15.22 -2.22 1.33
CA LEU A 50 -14.14 -1.24 1.37
C LEU A 50 -14.69 0.18 1.52
N ALA A 51 -15.77 0.52 0.83
CA ALA A 51 -16.41 1.84 0.91
C ALA A 51 -16.85 2.20 2.35
N GLU A 52 -17.15 1.19 3.16
CA GLU A 52 -17.52 1.37 4.57
C GLU A 52 -16.34 1.26 5.56
N ASP A 53 -15.15 0.87 5.09
CA ASP A 53 -14.00 0.60 5.96
C ASP A 53 -13.19 1.86 6.29
N GLU A 54 -12.98 2.13 7.58
CA GLU A 54 -12.24 3.33 8.02
C GLU A 54 -10.77 3.37 7.55
N SER A 55 -10.12 2.22 7.39
CA SER A 55 -8.75 2.16 6.89
C SER A 55 -8.73 2.48 5.40
N PHE A 56 -9.72 2.02 4.63
CA PHE A 56 -9.87 2.41 3.23
C PHE A 56 -10.18 3.91 3.08
N ILE A 57 -11.12 4.44 3.87
CA ILE A 57 -11.41 5.88 3.90
C ILE A 57 -10.16 6.70 4.29
N THR A 58 -9.32 6.18 5.18
CA THR A 58 -8.05 6.82 5.55
C THR A 58 -7.11 6.90 4.35
N LEU A 59 -6.97 5.82 3.56
CA LEU A 59 -6.14 5.86 2.36
C LEU A 59 -6.68 6.84 1.31
N ILE A 60 -8.00 6.96 1.16
CA ILE A 60 -8.62 7.99 0.29
C ILE A 60 -8.22 9.39 0.77
N LYS A 61 -8.34 9.67 2.06
CA LYS A 61 -8.00 10.99 2.63
C LYS A 61 -6.53 11.34 2.47
N VAL A 62 -5.63 10.38 2.68
CA VAL A 62 -4.19 10.61 2.47
C VAL A 62 -3.90 10.88 0.99
N SER A 63 -4.54 10.12 0.08
CA SER A 63 -4.45 10.38 -1.36
C SER A 63 -4.96 11.78 -1.71
N GLU A 64 -6.09 12.19 -1.10
CA GLU A 64 -6.71 13.48 -1.33
C GLU A 64 -5.86 14.66 -0.87
N ASN A 65 -5.13 14.50 0.24
CA ASN A 65 -4.18 15.52 0.70
C ASN A 65 -3.10 15.81 -0.37
N VAL A 66 -2.64 14.76 -1.06
CA VAL A 66 -1.64 14.90 -2.12
C VAL A 66 -2.25 15.49 -3.39
N ILE A 67 -3.45 15.05 -3.80
CA ILE A 67 -4.17 15.62 -4.94
C ILE A 67 -4.41 17.13 -4.78
N ASN A 68 -4.68 17.58 -3.55
CA ASN A 68 -4.95 18.96 -3.22
C ASN A 68 -3.71 19.81 -2.91
N PHE A 69 -2.50 19.31 -3.20
CA PHE A 69 -1.31 20.15 -3.18
C PHE A 69 -1.55 21.44 -3.98
N ASN A 70 -1.11 22.56 -3.42
CA ASN A 70 -1.18 23.82 -4.15
C ASN A 70 -0.26 23.77 -5.39
N LYS A 71 -0.39 24.76 -6.27
CA LYS A 71 0.36 24.80 -7.53
C LYS A 71 1.87 24.65 -7.32
N ASP A 72 2.45 25.39 -6.38
CA ASP A 72 3.89 25.40 -6.13
C ASP A 72 4.37 24.04 -5.58
N GLN A 73 3.61 23.45 -4.64
CA GLN A 73 3.88 22.11 -4.11
C GLN A 73 3.83 21.04 -5.20
N ARG A 74 2.84 21.10 -6.10
CA ARG A 74 2.75 20.15 -7.23
C ARG A 74 3.90 20.29 -8.21
N GLU A 75 4.23 21.51 -8.59
CA GLU A 75 5.35 21.77 -9.50
C GLU A 75 6.66 21.27 -8.91
N HIS A 76 6.92 21.59 -7.64
CA HIS A 76 8.11 21.15 -6.95
C HIS A 76 8.20 19.63 -6.83
N PHE A 77 7.10 18.96 -6.45
CA PHE A 77 7.06 17.51 -6.35
C PHE A 77 7.37 16.85 -7.70
N VAL A 78 6.67 17.26 -8.76
CA VAL A 78 6.81 16.68 -10.11
C VAL A 78 8.23 16.86 -10.66
N GLU A 79 8.87 17.99 -10.39
CA GLU A 79 10.21 18.30 -10.91
C GLU A 79 11.34 17.57 -10.16
N ASN A 80 11.12 17.26 -8.88
CA ASN A 80 12.16 16.70 -8.01
C ASN A 80 11.92 15.24 -7.64
N PHE A 81 10.77 14.66 -7.98
CA PHE A 81 10.48 13.25 -7.73
C PHE A 81 11.44 12.33 -8.50
N ASN A 82 12.11 11.48 -7.72
CA ASN A 82 13.03 10.44 -8.12
C ASN A 82 12.83 9.25 -7.18
N GLU A 83 12.46 8.11 -7.76
CA GLU A 83 12.19 6.85 -7.05
C GLU A 83 13.42 6.33 -6.30
N ASP A 84 14.61 6.43 -6.90
CA ASP A 84 15.86 5.94 -6.30
C ASP A 84 16.20 6.70 -5.02
N ASN A 85 15.88 8.00 -4.95
CA ASN A 85 16.14 8.82 -3.76
C ASN A 85 15.30 8.40 -2.54
N ILE A 86 14.13 7.79 -2.76
CA ILE A 86 13.26 7.32 -1.67
C ILE A 86 13.94 6.18 -0.89
N LEU A 87 14.80 5.40 -1.55
CA LEU A 87 15.39 4.16 -1.03
C LEU A 87 16.86 4.28 -0.59
N LYS A 88 17.47 5.48 -0.65
CA LYS A 88 18.94 5.66 -0.54
C LYS A 88 19.55 5.43 0.85
N GLU A 89 18.77 5.43 1.93
CA GLU A 89 19.29 5.37 3.32
C GLU A 89 18.83 4.11 4.07
N ASP A 90 18.83 2.96 3.39
CA ASP A 90 18.41 1.63 3.89
C ASP A 90 16.97 1.56 4.46
N SER A 91 16.21 2.65 4.29
CA SER A 91 14.84 2.86 4.74
C SER A 91 14.24 4.05 3.98
N LEU A 92 12.94 4.27 4.15
CA LEU A 92 12.21 5.39 3.58
C LEU A 92 12.85 6.74 3.95
N ASN A 93 13.33 7.50 2.96
CA ASN A 93 13.94 8.81 3.20
C ASN A 93 12.88 9.92 3.40
N ASN A 94 12.33 10.02 4.62
CA ASN A 94 11.33 11.04 4.98
C ASN A 94 11.85 12.47 4.80
N ALA A 95 13.15 12.71 4.99
CA ALA A 95 13.74 14.03 4.75
C ALA A 95 13.68 14.42 3.27
N TYR A 96 13.95 13.46 2.38
CA TYR A 96 13.77 13.65 0.95
C TYR A 96 12.31 13.88 0.58
N LEU A 97 11.38 13.06 1.08
CA LEU A 97 9.93 13.24 0.85
C LEU A 97 9.44 14.62 1.34
N SER A 98 9.89 15.04 2.52
CA SER A 98 9.64 16.39 3.06
C SER A 98 10.16 17.46 2.09
N SER A 99 11.39 17.31 1.59
CA SER A 99 11.97 18.28 0.66
C SER A 99 11.18 18.45 -0.64
N ILE A 100 10.64 17.36 -1.21
CA ILE A 100 9.91 17.42 -2.49
C ILE A 100 8.42 17.74 -2.35
N THR A 101 7.83 17.52 -1.17
CA THR A 101 6.43 17.85 -0.89
C THR A 101 6.25 19.25 -0.29
N GLY A 102 7.31 19.79 0.34
CA GLY A 102 7.23 21.00 1.16
C GLY A 102 6.47 20.80 2.47
N ILE A 103 6.20 19.55 2.85
CA ILE A 103 5.57 19.17 4.12
C ILE A 103 6.67 18.91 5.15
N ASP A 104 6.42 19.23 6.41
CA ASP A 104 7.39 18.98 7.48
C ASP A 104 7.71 17.49 7.65
N VAL A 105 8.94 17.18 8.08
CA VAL A 105 9.41 15.80 8.23
C VAL A 105 8.56 15.02 9.23
N GLU A 106 8.09 15.65 10.32
CA GLU A 106 7.23 15.00 11.31
C GLU A 106 5.87 14.64 10.70
N GLU A 107 5.30 15.52 9.88
CA GLU A 107 4.02 15.30 9.20
C GLU A 107 4.13 14.24 8.10
N ILE A 108 5.24 14.21 7.34
CA ILE A 108 5.54 13.12 6.39
C ILE A 108 5.66 11.79 7.13
N THR A 109 6.37 11.78 8.26
CA THR A 109 6.53 10.56 9.07
C THR A 109 5.17 10.04 9.54
N LEU A 110 4.33 10.91 10.09
CA LEU A 110 2.97 10.56 10.52
C LEU A 110 2.09 10.08 9.35
N THR A 111 2.23 10.69 8.19
CA THR A 111 1.51 10.29 6.96
C THR A 111 1.91 8.87 6.55
N ASN A 112 3.21 8.57 6.53
CA ASN A 112 3.72 7.26 6.15
C ASN A 112 3.37 6.17 7.19
N GLU A 113 3.34 6.50 8.48
CA GLU A 113 2.82 5.61 9.53
C GLU A 113 1.32 5.36 9.37
N THR A 114 0.55 6.40 9.02
CA THR A 114 -0.89 6.30 8.78
C THR A 114 -1.19 5.42 7.57
N LEU A 115 -0.46 5.60 6.46
CA LEU A 115 -0.51 4.74 5.28
C LEU A 115 -0.20 3.28 5.64
N GLY A 116 0.91 3.05 6.34
CA GLY A 116 1.34 1.70 6.75
C GLY A 116 0.30 1.00 7.61
N ARG A 117 -0.23 1.68 8.64
CA ARG A 117 -1.25 1.13 9.55
C ARG A 117 -2.56 0.85 8.83
N ALA A 118 -3.07 1.79 8.02
CA ALA A 118 -4.29 1.59 7.26
C ALA A 118 -4.16 0.42 6.27
N THR A 119 -3.03 0.34 5.58
CA THR A 119 -2.72 -0.77 4.66
C THR A 119 -2.68 -2.12 5.38
N THR A 120 -1.98 -2.19 6.50
CA THR A 120 -1.87 -3.41 7.31
C THR A 120 -3.23 -3.87 7.82
N ASN A 121 -4.05 -2.94 8.31
CA ASN A 121 -5.40 -3.23 8.76
C ASN A 121 -6.28 -3.77 7.63
N LEU A 122 -6.19 -3.18 6.43
CA LEU A 122 -6.94 -3.65 5.26
C LEU A 122 -6.52 -5.04 4.83
N LEU A 123 -5.22 -5.31 4.68
CA LEU A 123 -4.72 -6.63 4.27
C LEU A 123 -5.06 -7.70 5.33
N SER A 124 -4.99 -7.35 6.62
CA SER A 124 -5.40 -8.26 7.69
C SER A 124 -6.90 -8.53 7.71
N LYS A 125 -7.74 -7.53 7.44
CA LYS A 125 -9.21 -7.67 7.47
C LYS A 125 -9.77 -8.29 6.19
N TYR A 126 -9.13 -8.02 5.06
CA TYR A 126 -9.51 -8.50 3.74
C TYR A 126 -8.31 -9.20 3.05
N PRO A 127 -7.89 -10.39 3.50
CA PRO A 127 -6.74 -11.11 2.93
C PRO A 127 -6.88 -11.41 1.43
N VAL A 128 -8.12 -11.44 0.91
CA VAL A 128 -8.39 -11.59 -0.53
C VAL A 128 -7.68 -10.53 -1.38
N LEU A 129 -7.44 -9.32 -0.83
CA LEU A 129 -6.74 -8.22 -1.52
C LEU A 129 -5.34 -8.61 -1.99
N GLU A 130 -4.65 -9.52 -1.28
CA GLU A 130 -3.30 -9.98 -1.65
C GLU A 130 -3.28 -10.85 -2.90
N SER A 131 -4.43 -11.42 -3.27
CA SER A 131 -4.57 -12.40 -4.36
C SER A 131 -5.21 -11.83 -5.63
N ILE A 132 -5.68 -10.58 -5.59
CA ILE A 132 -6.36 -9.93 -6.71
C ILE A 132 -5.32 -9.33 -7.66
N GLU A 133 -5.48 -9.56 -8.96
CA GLU A 133 -4.61 -8.92 -9.96
C GLU A 133 -4.76 -7.40 -9.96
N ALA A 134 -3.68 -6.65 -10.17
CA ALA A 134 -3.68 -5.18 -10.09
C ALA A 134 -4.77 -4.50 -10.94
N LYS A 135 -5.08 -5.05 -12.13
CA LYS A 135 -6.14 -4.53 -13.00
C LYS A 135 -7.54 -4.72 -12.41
N GLU A 136 -7.80 -5.89 -11.82
CA GLU A 136 -9.07 -6.18 -11.14
C GLU A 136 -9.18 -5.36 -9.84
N LEU A 137 -8.08 -5.25 -9.08
CA LEU A 137 -8.01 -4.46 -7.86
C LEU A 137 -8.30 -2.98 -8.12
N LYS A 138 -7.78 -2.41 -9.22
CA LYS A 138 -8.08 -1.02 -9.61
C LYS A 138 -9.57 -0.79 -9.83
N LEU A 139 -10.28 -1.71 -10.47
CA LEU A 139 -11.74 -1.59 -10.66
C LEU A 139 -12.50 -1.65 -9.34
N ILE A 140 -12.11 -2.55 -8.43
CA ILE A 140 -12.73 -2.68 -7.10
C ILE A 140 -12.48 -1.42 -6.26
N VAL A 141 -11.26 -0.90 -6.27
CA VAL A 141 -10.88 0.32 -5.55
C VAL A 141 -11.63 1.54 -6.11
N GLN A 142 -11.72 1.68 -7.42
CA GLN A 142 -12.48 2.76 -8.06
C GLN A 142 -13.96 2.72 -7.68
N ASP A 143 -14.57 1.54 -7.74
CA ASP A 143 -15.97 1.34 -7.35
C ASP A 143 -16.19 1.65 -5.86
N ALA A 144 -15.27 1.23 -4.98
CA ALA A 144 -15.32 1.54 -3.55
C ALA A 144 -15.19 3.04 -3.25
N ILE A 145 -14.31 3.76 -3.98
CA ILE A 145 -14.17 5.22 -3.87
C ILE A 145 -15.48 5.90 -4.26
N ASN A 146 -16.09 5.49 -5.38
CA ASN A 146 -17.36 6.06 -5.85
C ASN A 146 -18.48 5.83 -4.82
N GLN A 147 -18.60 4.61 -4.29
CA GLN A 147 -19.58 4.31 -3.25
C GLN A 147 -19.33 5.11 -1.95
N ALA A 148 -18.07 5.34 -1.57
CA ALA A 148 -17.73 6.17 -0.42
C ALA A 148 -18.10 7.65 -0.64
N GLU A 149 -17.97 8.16 -1.86
CA GLU A 149 -18.41 9.52 -2.21
C GLU A 149 -19.94 9.62 -2.25
N GLU A 150 -20.62 8.68 -2.92
CA GLU A 150 -22.09 8.63 -3.02
C GLU A 150 -22.78 8.54 -1.65
N SER A 151 -22.16 7.82 -0.70
CA SER A 151 -22.62 7.73 0.69
C SER A 151 -22.24 8.94 1.55
N GLY A 152 -21.47 9.89 1.03
CA GLY A 152 -21.05 11.11 1.73
C GLY A 152 -19.93 10.90 2.75
N ARG A 153 -19.26 9.75 2.74
CA ARG A 153 -18.12 9.46 3.63
C ARG A 153 -16.85 10.21 3.23
N VAL A 154 -16.74 10.53 1.94
CA VAL A 154 -15.71 11.40 1.37
C VAL A 154 -16.38 12.42 0.45
N VAL A 155 -15.75 13.58 0.28
CA VAL A 155 -16.24 14.65 -0.60
C VAL A 155 -15.05 15.18 -1.36
N PHE A 156 -15.12 15.12 -2.70
CA PHE A 156 -14.07 15.64 -3.57
C PHE A 156 -14.43 17.02 -4.10
N SER A 157 -13.43 17.90 -4.22
CA SER A 157 -13.65 19.31 -4.57
C SER A 157 -13.46 19.61 -6.07
N ASP A 158 -12.94 18.66 -6.85
CA ASP A 158 -12.61 18.84 -8.27
C ASP A 158 -13.87 18.96 -9.15
N LYS A 159 -14.12 20.18 -9.66
CA LYS A 159 -15.30 20.45 -10.51
C LYS A 159 -15.01 20.33 -12.00
N GLU A 160 -13.77 20.53 -12.42
CA GLU A 160 -13.41 20.50 -13.83
C GLU A 160 -13.20 19.05 -14.30
N LYS A 161 -13.83 18.67 -15.42
CA LYS A 161 -13.90 17.27 -15.88
C LYS A 161 -12.53 16.59 -15.98
N ASN A 162 -11.53 17.29 -16.53
CA ASN A 162 -10.20 16.72 -16.71
C ASN A 162 -9.41 16.65 -15.40
N CYS A 163 -9.51 17.67 -14.54
CA CYS A 163 -8.91 17.64 -13.19
C CYS A 163 -9.50 16.50 -12.37
N ARG A 164 -10.84 16.36 -12.39
CA ARG A 164 -11.55 15.29 -11.71
C ARG A 164 -11.11 13.91 -12.19
N ALA A 165 -10.99 13.71 -13.52
CA ALA A 165 -10.50 12.45 -14.07
C ALA A 165 -9.07 12.11 -13.62
N CYS A 166 -8.14 13.09 -13.64
CA CYS A 166 -6.78 12.89 -13.13
C CYS A 166 -6.77 12.56 -11.63
N ALA A 167 -7.61 13.24 -10.85
CA ALA A 167 -7.70 13.05 -9.42
C ALA A 167 -8.30 11.68 -9.06
N ASP A 168 -9.37 11.26 -9.73
CA ASP A 168 -10.00 9.95 -9.51
C ASP A 168 -9.06 8.80 -9.89
N GLU A 169 -8.39 8.92 -11.04
CA GLU A 169 -7.36 7.96 -11.43
C GLU A 169 -6.21 7.93 -10.42
N GLY A 170 -5.71 9.11 -10.03
CA GLY A 170 -4.62 9.26 -9.07
C GLY A 170 -4.93 8.66 -7.70
N ARG A 171 -6.12 8.91 -7.14
CA ARG A 171 -6.57 8.30 -5.87
C ARG A 171 -6.58 6.78 -5.97
N SER A 172 -7.15 6.24 -7.06
CA SER A 172 -7.21 4.80 -7.25
C SER A 172 -5.81 4.17 -7.40
N ASP A 173 -4.93 4.79 -8.19
CA ASP A 173 -3.57 4.29 -8.42
C ASP A 173 -2.73 4.37 -7.14
N MET A 174 -2.85 5.44 -6.35
CA MET A 174 -2.16 5.56 -5.06
C MET A 174 -2.55 4.42 -4.12
N ILE A 175 -3.84 4.10 -4.01
CA ILE A 175 -4.32 3.02 -3.14
C ILE A 175 -3.87 1.65 -3.68
N VAL A 176 -4.03 1.39 -4.97
CA VAL A 176 -3.65 0.12 -5.60
C VAL A 176 -2.15 -0.13 -5.49
N ASP A 177 -1.31 0.85 -5.87
CA ASP A 177 0.14 0.71 -5.81
C ASP A 177 0.64 0.60 -4.37
N THR A 178 -0.05 1.21 -3.39
CA THR A 178 0.24 1.00 -1.96
C THR A 178 -0.04 -0.44 -1.54
N LEU A 179 -1.21 -0.99 -1.87
CA LEU A 179 -1.57 -2.37 -1.50
C LEU A 179 -0.63 -3.38 -2.16
N MET A 180 -0.41 -3.24 -3.47
CA MET A 180 0.46 -4.14 -4.24
C MET A 180 1.92 -4.03 -3.79
N GLY A 181 2.39 -2.81 -3.54
CA GLY A 181 3.73 -2.55 -3.01
C GLY A 181 3.93 -3.19 -1.63
N ALA A 182 2.92 -3.10 -0.76
CA ALA A 182 2.98 -3.71 0.57
C ALA A 182 3.01 -5.24 0.52
N VAL A 183 2.23 -5.86 -0.37
CA VAL A 183 2.25 -7.32 -0.58
C VAL A 183 3.62 -7.76 -1.12
N ALA A 184 4.11 -7.11 -2.17
CA ALA A 184 5.40 -7.44 -2.77
C ALA A 184 6.56 -7.25 -1.78
N GLY A 185 6.61 -6.12 -1.09
CA GLY A 185 7.63 -5.83 -0.09
C GLY A 185 7.54 -6.76 1.12
N GLY A 186 6.31 -7.10 1.57
CA GLY A 186 6.07 -8.02 2.67
C GLY A 186 6.61 -9.41 2.42
N SER A 187 6.45 -9.90 1.18
CA SER A 187 6.96 -11.22 0.78
C SER A 187 8.48 -11.35 0.81
N ILE A 188 9.22 -10.23 0.69
CA ILE A 188 10.68 -10.20 0.61
C ILE A 188 11.31 -9.80 1.96
N GLY A 189 10.68 -8.87 2.68
CA GLY A 189 11.27 -8.20 3.85
C GLY A 189 10.40 -8.17 5.11
N GLY A 190 9.32 -8.95 5.17
CA GLY A 190 8.38 -8.93 6.29
C GLY A 190 7.70 -7.56 6.46
N LEU A 191 7.30 -7.20 7.68
CA LEU A 191 6.57 -5.95 7.95
C LEU A 191 7.31 -4.70 7.45
N PHE A 192 8.63 -4.67 7.59
CA PHE A 192 9.45 -3.54 7.12
C PHE A 192 9.46 -3.45 5.59
N GLY A 193 9.59 -4.59 4.91
CA GLY A 193 9.48 -4.64 3.45
C GLY A 193 8.10 -4.18 2.96
N ALA A 194 7.02 -4.61 3.63
CA ALA A 194 5.66 -4.19 3.30
C ALA A 194 5.49 -2.66 3.43
N TRP A 195 6.04 -2.09 4.48
CA TRP A 195 5.98 -0.65 4.71
C TRP A 195 6.72 0.15 3.62
N ILE A 196 7.95 -0.25 3.27
CA ILE A 196 8.72 0.40 2.20
C ILE A 196 8.01 0.25 0.86
N GLY A 197 7.59 -0.97 0.52
CA GLY A 197 6.96 -1.25 -0.76
C GLY A 197 5.67 -0.46 -0.96
N GLY A 198 4.80 -0.43 0.06
CA GLY A 198 3.55 0.33 -0.01
C GLY A 198 3.80 1.84 -0.14
N THR A 199 4.74 2.38 0.63
CA THR A 199 5.05 3.81 0.57
C THR A 199 5.67 4.22 -0.77
N LEU A 200 6.56 3.39 -1.33
CA LEU A 200 7.14 3.62 -2.65
C LEU A 200 6.05 3.63 -3.73
N GLY A 201 5.13 2.66 -3.68
CA GLY A 201 3.99 2.59 -4.58
C GLY A 201 3.10 3.84 -4.51
N PHE A 202 2.79 4.28 -3.29
CA PHE A 202 2.02 5.51 -3.06
C PHE A 202 2.63 6.73 -3.76
N TYR A 203 3.89 7.06 -3.47
CA TYR A 203 4.50 8.28 -4.03
C TYR A 203 4.78 8.18 -5.53
N LYS A 204 5.00 6.98 -6.06
CA LYS A 204 5.12 6.75 -7.51
C LYS A 204 3.80 7.03 -8.24
N ALA A 205 2.68 6.58 -7.70
CA ALA A 205 1.35 6.87 -8.22
C ALA A 205 0.99 8.36 -8.03
N ALA A 206 1.33 8.95 -6.89
CA ALA A 206 1.18 10.37 -6.64
C ALA A 206 1.86 11.22 -7.72
N ASN A 207 3.12 10.90 -8.08
CA ASN A 207 3.83 11.61 -9.13
C ASN A 207 3.06 11.59 -10.47
N LYS A 208 2.53 10.43 -10.87
CA LYS A 208 1.72 10.31 -12.10
C LYS A 208 0.46 11.16 -12.04
N ALA A 209 -0.23 11.16 -10.90
CA ALA A 209 -1.43 11.97 -10.68
C ALA A 209 -1.12 13.46 -10.78
N LEU A 210 -0.06 13.93 -10.12
CA LEU A 210 0.36 15.32 -10.13
C LEU A 210 0.84 15.78 -11.51
N VAL A 211 1.50 14.92 -12.30
CA VAL A 211 1.83 15.19 -13.71
C VAL A 211 0.55 15.38 -14.54
N CYS A 212 -0.48 14.55 -14.31
CA CYS A 212 -1.77 14.67 -15.00
C CYS A 212 -2.47 15.99 -14.65
N LEU A 213 -2.52 16.33 -13.37
CA LEU A 213 -3.11 17.59 -12.89
C LEU A 213 -2.40 18.81 -13.49
N LYS A 214 -1.05 18.85 -13.41
CA LYS A 214 -0.21 19.92 -14.01
C LYS A 214 -0.49 20.11 -15.50
N LYS A 215 -0.68 19.01 -16.25
CA LYS A 215 -1.00 19.06 -17.69
C LYS A 215 -2.29 19.80 -18.00
N TYR A 216 -3.28 19.76 -17.11
CA TYR A 216 -4.59 20.40 -17.31
C TYR A 216 -4.74 21.73 -16.57
N GLY A 217 -3.69 22.25 -15.94
CA GLY A 217 -3.77 23.51 -15.19
C GLY A 217 -4.56 23.41 -13.89
N CYS A 218 -4.73 22.18 -13.41
CA CYS A 218 -4.96 21.85 -12.02
C CYS A 218 -3.55 21.91 -11.41
#